data_AF-A0A2G5HLC6-F1
#
_entry.id   AF-A0A2G5HLC6-F1
#
_cell.length_a   1.000
_cell.length_b   1.000
_cell.length_c   1.000
_cell.angle_alpha   90.00
_cell.angle_beta   90.00
_cell.angle_gamma   90.00
#
_symmetry.space_group_name_H-M   'P 1'
#
loop_
_entity.id
_entity.type
_entity.pdbx_description
1 polymer ?
#
loop_
_entity_poly.entity_id
_entity_poly.type
_entity_poly.pdbx_seq_one_letter_code
_entity_poly.pdbx_strand_id
1 'polypeptide(L)'
;MTTQQETLEDSNDLFSISVDADDYAEAAAGDAPSVVDRTFQSEEEFQKQKASYSAKVHQGNLLEDLVSVVPELEFRGQDAQGHGEKVNLGKKDVQLLGYVVGEMYYDRKYGEILELCGRVKEVCEVEGGEREKRRLEESLQRWEGRCRERLGRGKGNDL
;
A
#
# COMPACT_ATOMS: atom_id res chain seq x y z
N MET A 1 27.62 -42.41 50.32
CA MET A 1 27.11 -41.43 51.29
C MET A 1 27.36 -40.05 50.70
N THR A 2 26.47 -39.08 50.60
CA THR A 2 25.02 -38.96 50.72
C THR A 2 24.70 -37.60 50.08
N THR A 3 23.55 -37.57 49.44
CA THR A 3 22.80 -36.57 48.67
C THR A 3 22.60 -35.16 49.28
N GLN A 4 22.25 -34.21 48.38
CA GLN A 4 21.41 -32.98 48.50
C GLN A 4 22.17 -31.65 48.69
N GLN A 5 21.82 -30.52 48.03
CA GLN A 5 20.48 -30.08 47.62
C GLN A 5 20.54 -28.95 46.55
N GLU A 6 19.62 -29.00 45.59
CA GLU A 6 19.27 -27.91 44.66
C GLU A 6 18.71 -26.69 45.39
N THR A 7 19.03 -25.47 44.93
CA THR A 7 18.08 -24.35 45.00
C THR A 7 18.14 -23.57 43.69
N LEU A 8 16.99 -23.48 43.06
CA LEU A 8 16.69 -22.78 41.82
C LEU A 8 16.85 -21.27 42.05
N GLU A 9 17.71 -20.61 41.28
CA GLU A 9 17.73 -19.14 41.22
C GLU A 9 16.55 -18.67 40.37
N ASP A 10 15.55 -18.14 41.08
CA ASP A 10 14.29 -17.61 40.57
C ASP A 10 14.52 -16.58 39.47
N SER A 11 14.11 -16.92 38.25
CA SER A 11 14.20 -16.08 37.06
C SER A 11 13.04 -15.07 37.02
N ASN A 12 12.79 -14.34 38.11
CA ASN A 12 11.62 -13.45 38.22
C ASN A 12 11.91 -12.05 38.77
N ASP A 13 13.17 -11.59 38.75
CA ASP A 13 13.51 -10.21 39.14
C ASP A 13 13.51 -9.20 37.97
N LEU A 14 13.29 -9.68 36.73
CA LEU A 14 13.25 -8.81 35.55
C LEU A 14 11.94 -8.00 35.41
N PHE A 15 10.93 -8.31 36.24
CA PHE A 15 9.63 -7.62 36.26
C PHE A 15 9.36 -6.86 37.56
N SER A 16 10.31 -6.82 38.49
CA SER A 16 10.24 -5.96 39.69
C SER A 16 10.64 -4.52 39.36
N ILE A 17 9.90 -3.86 38.48
CA ILE A 17 9.96 -2.40 38.36
C ILE A 17 9.01 -1.84 39.43
N SER A 18 9.57 -1.50 40.60
CA SER A 18 8.85 -0.69 41.59
C SER A 18 8.70 0.73 41.05
N VAL A 19 7.53 1.04 40.50
CA VAL A 19 7.17 2.42 40.14
C VAL A 19 6.77 3.13 41.42
N ASP A 20 7.71 3.87 42.00
CA ASP A 20 7.40 4.80 43.09
C ASP A 20 6.62 5.98 42.50
N ALA A 21 5.44 6.27 43.07
CA ALA A 21 4.57 7.32 42.56
C ALA A 21 5.17 8.72 42.76
N ASP A 22 6.11 8.87 43.70
CA ASP A 22 6.78 10.15 43.97
C ASP A 22 7.90 10.45 42.94
N ASP A 23 8.45 9.44 42.27
CA ASP A 23 9.47 9.61 41.22
C ASP A 23 8.86 10.15 39.91
N TYR A 24 7.57 9.94 39.68
CA TYR A 24 6.85 10.53 38.53
C TYR A 24 6.66 12.04 38.68
N ALA A 25 6.48 12.52 39.92
CA ALA A 25 6.31 13.95 40.19
C ALA A 25 7.64 14.71 40.02
N GLU A 26 8.77 14.11 40.42
CA GLU A 26 10.09 14.71 40.23
C GLU A 26 10.55 14.64 38.76
N ALA A 27 10.27 13.54 38.05
CA ALA A 27 10.56 13.41 36.62
C ALA A 27 9.72 14.35 35.73
N ALA A 28 8.46 14.62 36.11
CA ALA A 28 7.61 15.58 35.39
C ALA A 28 7.96 17.05 35.69
N ALA A 29 8.54 17.34 36.85
CA ALA A 29 8.98 18.68 37.22
C ALA A 29 10.26 19.14 36.47
N GLY A 30 11.01 18.18 35.91
CA GLY A 30 12.21 18.41 35.09
C GLY A 30 11.96 18.50 33.59
N ASP A 31 10.72 18.31 33.11
CA ASP A 31 10.36 18.50 31.70
C ASP A 31 10.29 20.01 31.40
N ALA A 32 11.45 20.66 31.45
CA ALA A 32 11.63 21.97 30.86
C ALA A 32 11.22 21.84 29.40
N PRO A 33 10.30 22.69 28.88
CA PRO A 33 9.87 22.60 27.50
C PRO A 33 11.12 22.61 26.63
N SER A 34 11.35 21.50 25.93
CA SER A 34 12.50 21.36 25.03
C SER A 34 12.47 22.53 24.05
N VAL A 35 13.38 23.49 24.25
CA VAL A 35 13.63 24.63 23.36
C VAL A 35 14.21 24.16 22.01
N VAL A 36 14.56 22.87 21.93
CA VAL A 36 15.04 22.24 20.70
C VAL A 36 13.84 21.87 19.84
N ASP A 37 13.67 22.61 18.75
CA ASP A 37 12.72 22.31 17.69
C ASP A 37 12.96 20.89 17.16
N ARG A 38 12.03 19.97 17.46
CA ARG A 38 12.09 18.57 17.02
C ARG A 38 12.17 18.41 15.51
N THR A 39 11.71 19.41 14.76
CA THR A 39 11.65 19.41 13.30
C THR A 39 12.77 20.23 12.65
N PHE A 40 13.60 20.93 13.43
CA PHE A 40 14.59 21.92 12.92
C PHE A 40 14.00 22.92 11.91
N GLN A 41 12.69 23.15 11.94
CA GLN A 41 11.98 24.08 11.09
C GLN A 41 11.42 25.18 11.96
N SER A 42 11.64 26.43 11.55
CA SER A 42 10.99 27.56 12.21
C SER A 42 9.48 27.50 12.01
N GLU A 43 8.72 28.05 12.96
CA GLU A 43 7.27 28.19 12.84
C GLU A 43 6.87 28.91 11.54
N GLU A 44 7.67 29.88 11.10
CA GLU A 44 7.44 30.60 9.84
C GLU A 44 7.58 29.70 8.60
N GLU A 45 8.55 28.78 8.59
CA GLU A 45 8.71 27.79 7.53
C GLU A 45 7.59 26.75 7.54
N PHE A 46 7.15 26.32 8.71
CA PHE A 46 6.01 25.42 8.85
C PHE A 46 4.73 26.05 8.30
N GLN A 47 4.45 27.32 8.63
CA GLN A 47 3.29 28.04 8.10
C GLN A 47 3.38 28.24 6.59
N LYS A 48 4.57 28.49 6.03
CA LYS A 48 4.80 28.55 4.57
C LYS A 48 4.52 27.19 3.90
N GLN A 49 4.97 26.09 4.48
CA GLN A 49 4.70 24.75 3.97
C GLN A 49 3.22 24.40 4.06
N LYS A 50 2.56 24.71 5.18
CA LYS A 50 1.13 24.50 5.37
C LYS A 50 0.30 25.32 4.38
N ALA A 51 0.66 26.58 4.14
CA ALA A 51 -0.02 27.46 3.19
C ALA A 51 0.20 27.04 1.73
N SER A 52 1.36 26.45 1.41
CA SER A 52 1.66 25.91 0.07
C SER A 52 1.18 24.47 -0.13
N TYR A 53 0.86 23.76 0.95
CA TYR A 53 0.34 22.40 0.90
C TYR A 53 -1.08 22.40 0.34
N SER A 54 -1.22 21.81 -0.84
CA SER A 54 -2.50 21.35 -1.36
C SER A 54 -2.49 19.83 -1.37
N ALA A 55 -3.50 19.23 -0.74
CA ALA A 55 -3.71 17.80 -0.87
C ALA A 55 -3.97 17.49 -2.35
N LYS A 56 -3.19 16.57 -2.94
CA LYS A 56 -3.50 16.05 -4.27
C LYS A 56 -4.77 15.22 -4.17
N VAL A 57 -5.90 15.84 -4.47
CA VAL A 57 -7.18 15.16 -4.62
C VAL A 57 -7.25 14.69 -6.07
N HIS A 58 -7.13 13.38 -6.28
CA HIS A 58 -7.42 12.78 -7.57
C HIS A 58 -8.95 12.79 -7.76
N GLN A 59 -9.45 13.55 -8.73
CA GLN A 59 -10.88 13.81 -8.94
C GLN A 59 -11.61 12.68 -9.71
N GLY A 60 -11.09 11.45 -9.65
CA GLY A 60 -11.49 10.35 -10.54
C GLY A 60 -10.85 10.50 -11.92
N ASN A 61 -10.81 9.39 -12.66
CA ASN A 61 -10.18 9.22 -13.99
C ASN A 61 -8.73 8.72 -13.99
N LEU A 62 -8.31 7.99 -12.95
CA LEU A 62 -6.98 7.34 -12.98
C LEU A 62 -6.81 6.38 -14.17
N LEU A 63 -7.90 5.82 -14.68
CA LEU A 63 -7.86 4.98 -15.88
C LEU A 63 -7.43 5.76 -17.13
N GLU A 64 -7.88 7.01 -17.29
CA GLU A 64 -7.47 7.88 -18.39
C GLU A 64 -5.98 8.22 -18.27
N ASP A 65 -5.51 8.50 -17.05
CA ASP A 65 -4.09 8.71 -16.77
C ASP A 65 -3.27 7.47 -17.15
N LEU A 66 -3.72 6.26 -16.79
CA LEU A 66 -3.05 5.02 -17.16
C LEU A 66 -3.00 4.80 -18.66
N VAL A 67 -4.10 5.05 -19.38
CA VAL A 67 -4.16 4.94 -20.84
C VAL A 67 -3.28 5.99 -21.51
N SER A 68 -3.13 7.18 -20.93
CA SER A 68 -2.23 8.21 -21.45
C SER A 68 -0.75 7.79 -21.38
N VAL A 69 -0.38 6.99 -20.37
CA VAL A 69 0.97 6.48 -20.18
C VAL A 69 1.19 5.18 -20.96
N VAL A 70 0.16 4.33 -21.04
CA VAL A 70 0.17 3.02 -21.69
C VAL A 70 -1.05 2.90 -22.61
N PRO A 71 -0.99 3.47 -23.83
CA PRO A 71 -2.11 3.50 -24.77
C PRO A 71 -2.63 2.12 -25.18
N GLU A 72 -1.80 1.09 -25.05
CA GLU A 72 -2.13 -0.30 -25.38
C GLU A 72 -3.17 -0.92 -24.42
N LEU A 73 -3.42 -0.27 -23.27
CA LEU A 73 -4.43 -0.70 -22.31
C LEU A 73 -5.84 -0.14 -22.62
N GLU A 74 -6.03 0.62 -23.70
CA GLU A 74 -7.30 1.27 -24.03
C GLU A 74 -8.41 0.29 -24.46
N PHE A 75 -9.55 0.29 -23.75
CA PHE A 75 -10.67 -0.64 -23.99
C PHE A 75 -11.35 -0.52 -25.36
N ARG A 76 -11.32 0.65 -26.02
CA ARG A 76 -12.14 0.94 -27.20
C ARG A 76 -11.30 1.02 -28.49
N GLY A 77 -11.60 0.15 -29.44
CA GLY A 77 -11.31 0.40 -30.86
C GLY A 77 -9.95 -0.05 -31.39
N GLN A 78 -9.13 -0.74 -30.59
CA GLN A 78 -7.96 -1.41 -31.14
C GLN A 78 -8.36 -2.80 -31.64
N ASP A 79 -8.61 -2.90 -32.94
CA ASP A 79 -8.35 -4.14 -33.66
C ASP A 79 -6.90 -4.50 -33.33
N ALA A 80 -6.66 -5.70 -32.79
CA ALA A 80 -5.36 -6.17 -32.34
C ALA A 80 -4.36 -6.28 -33.51
N GLN A 81 -3.87 -5.13 -33.99
CA GLN A 81 -3.10 -5.02 -35.21
C GLN A 81 -1.73 -4.40 -34.92
N GLY A 82 -0.77 -5.29 -34.61
CA GLY A 82 0.68 -5.02 -34.50
C GLY A 82 1.08 -4.42 -33.15
N HIS A 83 2.14 -4.83 -32.47
CA HIS A 83 3.39 -5.48 -32.86
C HIS A 83 3.82 -6.43 -31.74
N GLY A 84 4.55 -7.50 -32.06
CA GLY A 84 4.94 -8.58 -31.12
C GLY A 84 5.95 -8.21 -30.02
N GLU A 85 5.98 -6.95 -29.58
CA GLU A 85 6.84 -6.47 -28.50
C GLU A 85 5.98 -6.00 -27.32
N LYS A 86 6.22 -6.58 -26.15
CA LYS A 86 5.50 -6.24 -24.92
C LYS A 86 5.93 -4.88 -24.42
N VAL A 87 4.98 -4.08 -23.96
CA VAL A 87 5.24 -2.78 -23.35
C VAL A 87 5.84 -2.98 -21.96
N ASN A 88 6.98 -2.37 -21.70
CA ASN A 88 7.64 -2.44 -20.40
C ASN A 88 6.97 -1.47 -19.41
N LEU A 89 6.44 -2.01 -18.31
CA LEU A 89 5.89 -1.27 -17.18
C LEU A 89 6.99 -1.04 -16.15
N GLY A 90 7.30 0.23 -15.92
CA GLY A 90 8.15 0.65 -14.82
C GLY A 90 7.42 0.55 -13.49
N LYS A 91 8.17 0.74 -12.40
CA LYS A 91 7.63 0.71 -11.03
C LYS A 91 6.47 1.70 -10.82
N LYS A 92 6.54 2.89 -11.44
CA LYS A 92 5.49 3.92 -11.33
C LYS A 92 4.22 3.47 -12.04
N ASP A 93 4.34 2.81 -13.18
CA ASP A 93 3.21 2.36 -13.99
C ASP A 93 2.49 1.20 -13.30
N VAL A 94 3.24 0.27 -12.70
CA VAL A 94 2.69 -0.80 -11.84
C VAL A 94 1.95 -0.22 -10.63
N GLN A 95 2.48 0.84 -10.02
CA GLN A 95 1.83 1.51 -8.90
C GLN A 95 0.54 2.22 -9.33
N LEU A 96 0.56 2.92 -10.47
CA LEU A 96 -0.61 3.56 -11.06
C LEU A 96 -1.70 2.54 -11.40
N LEU A 97 -1.32 1.41 -12.03
CA LEU A 97 -2.23 0.30 -12.30
C LEU A 97 -2.93 -0.19 -11.03
N GLY A 98 -2.20 -0.31 -9.91
CA GLY A 98 -2.78 -0.67 -8.62
C GLY A 98 -3.81 0.34 -8.12
N TYR A 99 -3.58 1.63 -8.33
CA TYR A 99 -4.53 2.68 -7.96
C TYR A 99 -5.77 2.67 -8.85
N VAL A 100 -5.61 2.48 -10.16
CA VAL A 100 -6.72 2.33 -11.12
C VAL A 100 -7.62 1.18 -10.72
N VAL A 101 -7.04 0.00 -10.46
CA VAL A 101 -7.80 -1.17 -10.02
C VAL A 101 -8.52 -0.91 -8.69
N GLY A 102 -7.88 -0.17 -7.77
CA GLY A 102 -8.50 0.26 -6.51
C GLY A 102 -9.73 1.14 -6.71
N GLU A 103 -9.63 2.17 -7.57
CA GLU A 103 -10.73 3.08 -7.92
C GLU A 103 -11.87 2.31 -8.61
N MET A 104 -11.56 1.51 -9.63
CA MET A 104 -12.56 0.68 -10.33
C MET A 104 -13.25 -0.31 -9.39
N TYR A 105 -12.53 -0.86 -8.42
CA TYR A 105 -13.09 -1.79 -7.44
C TYR A 105 -14.07 -1.08 -6.49
N TYR A 106 -13.76 0.14 -6.09
CA TYR A 106 -14.65 1.00 -5.31
C TYR A 106 -15.94 1.32 -6.09
N ASP A 107 -15.81 1.64 -7.38
CA ASP A 107 -16.92 1.88 -8.31
C ASP A 107 -17.71 0.62 -8.71
N ARG A 108 -17.30 -0.56 -8.20
CA ARG A 108 -17.89 -1.87 -8.51
C ARG A 108 -17.81 -2.28 -9.99
N LYS A 109 -16.86 -1.73 -10.74
CA LYS A 109 -16.59 -2.06 -12.15
C LYS A 109 -15.81 -3.37 -12.30
N TYR A 110 -16.30 -4.44 -11.66
CA TYR A 110 -15.57 -5.71 -11.55
C TYR A 110 -15.32 -6.39 -12.91
N GLY A 111 -16.23 -6.23 -13.88
CA GLY A 111 -16.05 -6.74 -15.24
C GLY A 111 -14.88 -6.08 -15.96
N GLU A 112 -14.83 -4.75 -15.93
CA GLU A 112 -13.77 -3.96 -16.56
C GLU A 112 -12.39 -4.23 -15.92
N ILE A 113 -12.34 -4.51 -14.61
CA ILE A 113 -11.09 -4.91 -13.93
C ILE A 113 -10.55 -6.23 -14.49
N LEU A 114 -11.44 -7.20 -14.77
CA LEU A 114 -11.02 -8.49 -15.34
C LEU A 114 -10.47 -8.30 -16.76
N GLU A 115 -11.11 -7.46 -17.56
CA GLU A 115 -10.64 -7.12 -18.90
C GLU A 115 -9.28 -6.41 -18.87
N LEU A 116 -9.10 -5.44 -17.95
CA LEU A 116 -7.83 -4.74 -17.75
C LEU A 116 -6.71 -5.72 -17.36
N CYS A 117 -6.98 -6.61 -16.41
CA CYS A 117 -5.99 -7.61 -15.97
C CYS A 117 -5.59 -8.55 -17.11
N GLY A 118 -6.54 -8.93 -17.97
CA GLY A 118 -6.26 -9.72 -19.17
C GLY A 118 -5.31 -9.00 -20.13
N ARG A 119 -5.63 -7.74 -20.47
CA ARG A 119 -4.79 -6.92 -21.35
C ARG A 119 -3.38 -6.71 -20.82
N VAL A 120 -3.23 -6.42 -19.52
CA VAL A 120 -1.90 -6.27 -18.90
C VAL A 120 -1.07 -7.54 -19.05
N LYS A 121 -1.66 -8.75 -18.94
CA LYS A 121 -0.92 -10.01 -19.13
C LYS A 121 -0.48 -10.23 -20.58
N GLU A 122 -1.33 -9.83 -21.52
CA GLU A 122 -1.10 -10.00 -22.95
C GLU A 122 -0.05 -9.02 -23.47
N VAL A 123 -0.19 -7.75 -23.12
CA VAL A 123 0.51 -6.64 -23.79
C VAL A 123 1.69 -6.10 -22.97
N CYS A 124 1.72 -6.33 -21.66
CA CYS A 124 2.75 -5.74 -20.81
C CYS A 124 3.79 -6.76 -20.29
N GLU A 125 5.00 -6.27 -20.05
CA GLU A 125 6.07 -6.91 -19.30
C GLU A 125 6.57 -5.94 -18.22
N VAL A 126 7.08 -6.43 -17.10
CA VAL A 126 7.50 -5.56 -15.98
C VAL A 126 9.01 -5.42 -15.98
N GLU A 127 9.48 -4.17 -15.84
CA GLU A 127 10.89 -3.90 -15.61
C GLU A 127 11.32 -4.32 -14.20
N GLY A 128 12.49 -4.94 -14.08
CA GLY A 128 13.04 -5.37 -12.78
C GLY A 128 13.37 -6.86 -12.68
N GLY A 129 12.96 -7.65 -13.68
CA GLY A 129 13.26 -9.08 -13.77
C GLY A 129 12.14 -9.96 -13.22
N GLU A 130 12.43 -11.25 -13.02
CA GLU A 130 11.40 -12.26 -12.71
C GLU A 130 10.65 -12.00 -11.39
N ARG A 131 11.29 -11.36 -10.41
CA ARG A 131 10.68 -11.12 -9.10
C ARG A 131 9.54 -10.12 -9.19
N GLU A 132 9.75 -9.02 -9.90
CA GLU A 132 8.79 -7.95 -10.12
C GLU A 132 7.64 -8.45 -10.99
N LYS A 133 7.96 -9.21 -12.04
CA LYS A 133 6.98 -9.91 -12.87
C LYS A 133 6.06 -10.82 -12.06
N ARG A 134 6.63 -11.68 -11.21
CA ARG A 134 5.86 -12.56 -10.31
C ARG A 134 4.97 -11.78 -9.36
N ARG A 135 5.46 -10.69 -8.77
CA ARG A 135 4.67 -9.83 -7.87
C ARG A 135 3.48 -9.19 -8.58
N LEU A 136 3.66 -8.77 -9.83
CA LEU A 136 2.56 -8.26 -10.64
C LEU A 136 1.56 -9.39 -10.92
N GLU A 137 2.01 -10.55 -11.37
CA GLU A 137 1.16 -11.70 -11.65
C GLU A 137 0.32 -12.13 -10.44
N GLU A 138 0.93 -12.23 -9.25
CA GLU A 138 0.23 -12.51 -7.99
C GLU A 138 -0.82 -11.44 -7.66
N SER A 139 -0.54 -10.17 -7.96
CA SER A 139 -1.46 -9.07 -7.74
C SER A 139 -2.65 -9.14 -8.69
N LEU A 140 -2.41 -9.37 -9.98
CA LEU A 140 -3.45 -9.57 -10.99
C LEU A 140 -4.34 -10.76 -10.62
N GLN A 141 -3.77 -11.91 -10.24
CA GLN A 141 -4.54 -13.07 -9.79
C GLN A 141 -5.42 -12.76 -8.58
N ARG A 142 -4.89 -12.02 -7.59
CA ARG A 142 -5.64 -11.62 -6.41
C ARG A 142 -6.80 -10.70 -6.77
N TRP A 143 -6.58 -9.71 -7.63
CA TRP A 143 -7.62 -8.77 -8.07
C TRP A 143 -8.70 -9.49 -8.86
N GLU A 144 -8.32 -10.33 -9.82
CA GLU A 144 -9.27 -11.13 -10.60
C GLU A 144 -10.09 -12.07 -9.72
N GLY A 145 -9.45 -12.77 -8.77
CA GLY A 145 -10.14 -13.66 -7.84
C GLY A 145 -11.23 -12.93 -7.03
N ARG A 146 -10.89 -11.76 -6.48
CA ARG A 146 -11.86 -10.92 -5.74
C ARG A 146 -12.99 -10.43 -6.65
N CYS A 147 -12.69 -10.00 -7.87
CA CYS A 147 -13.70 -9.52 -8.81
C CYS A 147 -14.65 -10.64 -9.24
N ARG A 148 -14.13 -11.84 -9.54
CA ARG A 148 -14.95 -13.02 -9.86
C ARG A 148 -15.85 -13.42 -8.69
N GLU A 149 -15.34 -13.38 -7.46
CA GLU A 149 -16.15 -13.67 -6.27
C GLU A 149 -17.29 -12.66 -6.12
N ARG A 150 -17.02 -11.36 -6.32
CA ARG A 150 -18.04 -10.30 -6.23
C ARG A 150 -19.10 -10.42 -7.32
N LEU A 151 -18.70 -10.72 -8.55
CA LEU A 151 -19.64 -10.97 -9.65
C LEU A 151 -20.49 -12.23 -9.43
N GLY A 152 -19.91 -13.29 -8.86
CA GLY A 152 -20.63 -14.51 -8.50
C GLY A 152 -21.67 -14.28 -7.40
N ARG A 153 -21.34 -13.46 -6.39
CA ARG A 153 -22.28 -13.07 -5.32
C ARG A 153 -23.38 -12.13 -5.82
N GLY A 154 -23.07 -11.22 -6.73
CA GLY A 154 -24.05 -10.30 -7.32
C GLY A 154 -25.16 -11.01 -8.10
N LYS A 155 -24.82 -12.07 -8.85
CA LYS A 155 -25.80 -12.88 -9.61
C LYS A 155 -26.71 -13.76 -8.75
N GLY A 156 -26.34 -14.01 -7.49
CA GLY A 156 -27.13 -14.84 -6.57
C GLY A 156 -28.20 -14.10 -5.77
N ASN A 157 -28.27 -12.76 -5.89
CA ASN A 157 -29.21 -11.92 -5.14
C ASN A 157 -30.40 -11.41 -5.98
N ASP A 158 -30.52 -11.85 -7.23
CA ASP A 158 -31.61 -11.51 -8.17
C ASP A 158 -32.58 -12.69 -8.44
N LEU A 159 -32.88 -13.49 -7.41
CA LEU A 159 -33.89 -14.56 -7.38
C LEU A 159 -34.69 -14.48 -6.08
#